data_AF-A0A380ABX5-F1
#
_entry.id   AF-A0A380ABX5-F1
#
_cell.length_a   1.000
_cell.length_b   1.000
_cell.length_c   1.000
_cell.angle_alpha   90.00
_cell.angle_beta   90.00
_cell.angle_gamma   90.00
#
_symmetry.space_group_name_H-M   'P 1'
#
loop_
_entity.id
_entity.type
_entity.pdbx_description
1 polymer ?
#
loop_
_entity_poly.entity_id
_entity_poly.type
_entity_poly.pdbx_seq_one_letter_code
_entity_poly.pdbx_strand_id
1 'polypeptide(L)'
;MTTSELTSSLKGKPVSAQLTVGVVDEMIYALQPEIAPNIGKFFYPLGRNNVRTSSSLSFISYDQALSSEPVAPGATNRSERRVKMLERPRREEVDTAAWMPSLTTDKQGKAYFTFLMPDSLTRWRITARGMNGDGLVGQGRAYLRSEKNLYMKWSMPTVYRVGDKPAAGLFIFSQQDNEPVALVTKFAGAEMRQTLTLHKGANYISLTQNIQQSGLLSAELQQNGQVQDSISTKLSFVDNSWPVEQQKNVMLGGGENALMLPEQASNIRLQSSETPQEIFRNNLDALVDEPWGGVINTGSRLIPLSLAWRSLADHQSAAANDIRQMIQDNRLRLMQLAGPGARFTWWGEDGNGDAFLTAWAWYADWQASQALGVTQQPEYWQHMLDSYAEQADNMPLLHRALVLAWAQEMNLPCKTLLKGGDEAIARRGTGAELKMKISLRKTSAISMTA
;
A
#
# COMPACT_ATOMS: atom_id res chain seq x y z
N MET A 1 26.23 1.09 12.02
CA MET A 1 26.31 2.19 11.04
C MET A 1 27.53 1.97 10.15
N THR A 2 27.42 2.31 8.86
CA THR A 2 28.51 2.17 7.89
C THR A 2 28.75 3.51 7.21
N THR A 3 30.01 3.90 7.07
CA THR A 3 30.43 5.13 6.39
C THR A 3 31.05 4.78 5.04
N SER A 4 30.62 5.48 3.98
CA SER A 4 31.15 5.32 2.63
C SER A 4 31.81 6.62 2.15
N GLU A 5 33.00 6.51 1.56
CA GLU A 5 33.68 7.59 0.85
C GLU A 5 33.34 7.51 -0.64
N LEU A 6 32.98 8.65 -1.23
CA LEU A 6 32.77 8.81 -2.67
C LEU A 6 33.82 9.76 -3.23
N THR A 7 34.32 9.43 -4.42
CA THR A 7 35.29 10.26 -5.14
C THR A 7 34.76 10.63 -6.54
N SER A 8 34.83 11.91 -6.88
CA SER A 8 34.53 12.45 -8.21
C SER A 8 35.80 12.95 -8.88
N SER A 9 36.07 12.43 -10.07
CA SER A 9 37.21 12.86 -10.87
C SER A 9 36.83 13.01 -12.35
N LEU A 10 37.48 13.95 -13.02
CA LEU A 10 37.39 14.18 -14.46
C LEU A 10 38.79 14.07 -15.05
N LYS A 11 38.98 13.14 -15.99
CA LYS A 11 40.30 12.86 -16.62
C LYS A 11 41.42 12.65 -15.57
N GLY A 12 41.09 11.98 -14.45
CA GLY A 12 42.01 11.71 -13.35
C GLY A 12 42.27 12.86 -12.37
N LYS A 13 41.66 14.04 -12.57
CA LYS A 13 41.75 15.17 -11.63
C LYS A 13 40.51 15.24 -10.74
N PRO A 14 40.64 15.54 -9.44
CA PRO A 14 39.49 15.72 -8.57
C PRO A 14 38.64 16.90 -9.02
N VAL A 15 37.32 16.77 -8.91
CA VAL A 15 36.36 17.82 -9.29
C VAL A 15 35.21 17.86 -8.31
N SER A 16 34.77 19.06 -7.91
CA SER A 16 33.54 19.21 -7.12
C SER A 16 32.33 18.91 -8.02
N ALA A 17 31.43 18.06 -7.52
CA ALA A 17 30.25 17.59 -8.23
C ALA A 17 29.08 17.41 -7.28
N GLN A 18 27.87 17.63 -7.80
CA GLN A 18 26.64 17.26 -7.13
C GLN A 18 26.31 15.82 -7.50
N LEU A 19 26.15 14.97 -6.49
CA LEU A 19 25.91 13.54 -6.58
C LEU A 19 24.54 13.20 -6.00
N THR A 20 23.86 12.28 -6.68
CA THR A 20 22.73 11.52 -6.17
C THR A 20 23.18 10.08 -5.99
N VAL A 21 22.96 9.53 -4.80
CA VAL A 21 23.48 8.22 -4.40
C VAL A 21 22.35 7.33 -3.90
N GLY A 22 22.25 6.12 -4.45
CA GLY A 22 21.34 5.09 -3.98
C GLY A 22 22.10 3.83 -3.57
N VAL A 23 21.73 3.25 -2.43
CA VAL A 23 22.22 1.95 -1.94
C VAL A 23 21.04 0.98 -1.92
N VAL A 24 21.02 0.05 -2.87
CA VAL A 24 19.88 -0.82 -3.17
C VAL A 24 20.32 -2.27 -3.18
N ASP A 25 19.47 -3.19 -2.71
CA ASP A 25 19.75 -4.64 -2.78
C ASP A 25 19.99 -5.06 -4.23
N GLU A 26 21.11 -5.74 -4.47
CA GLU A 26 21.44 -6.18 -5.81
C GLU A 26 20.53 -7.27 -6.37
N MET A 27 19.88 -8.06 -5.50
CA MET A 27 18.94 -9.09 -5.94
C MET A 27 17.75 -8.50 -6.70
N ILE A 28 17.39 -7.24 -6.45
CA ILE A 28 16.38 -6.53 -7.24
C ILE A 28 16.83 -6.39 -8.70
N TYR A 29 18.11 -6.11 -8.94
CA TYR A 29 18.65 -6.00 -10.30
C TYR A 29 18.81 -7.34 -11.01
N ALA A 30 18.80 -8.46 -10.28
CA ALA A 30 18.72 -9.80 -10.86
C ALA A 30 17.30 -10.10 -11.38
N LEU A 31 16.26 -9.55 -10.73
CA LEU A 31 14.88 -9.66 -11.19
C LEU A 31 14.58 -8.71 -12.36
N GLN A 32 15.04 -7.46 -12.26
CA GLN A 32 14.87 -6.45 -13.29
C GLN A 32 16.15 -5.62 -13.42
N PRO A 33 16.88 -5.74 -14.54
CA PRO A 33 18.04 -4.91 -14.79
C PRO A 33 17.70 -3.42 -14.74
N GLU A 34 18.70 -2.61 -14.40
CA GLU A 34 18.57 -1.14 -14.35
C GLU A 34 17.94 -0.61 -15.64
N ILE A 35 16.76 0.01 -15.50
CA ILE A 35 16.02 0.59 -16.63
C ILE A 35 16.65 1.88 -17.14
N ALA A 36 17.32 2.64 -16.26
CA ALA A 36 17.92 3.90 -16.68
C ALA A 36 19.19 3.63 -17.49
N PRO A 37 19.33 4.25 -18.66
CA PRO A 37 20.54 4.11 -19.47
C PRO A 37 21.77 4.62 -18.72
N ASN A 38 22.95 4.27 -19.21
CA ASN A 38 24.18 4.89 -18.76
C ASN A 38 24.09 6.42 -18.94
N ILE A 39 24.41 7.19 -17.91
CA ILE A 39 24.24 8.65 -17.88
C ILE A 39 24.98 9.35 -19.03
N GLY A 40 26.17 8.87 -19.40
CA GLY A 40 26.93 9.41 -20.52
C GLY A 40 26.22 9.18 -21.85
N LYS A 41 25.64 7.99 -22.07
CA LYS A 41 24.84 7.71 -23.26
C LYS A 41 23.52 8.50 -23.31
N PHE A 42 22.98 8.87 -22.14
CA PHE A 42 21.75 9.64 -22.05
C PHE A 42 21.97 11.11 -22.43
N PHE A 43 23.00 11.75 -21.87
CA PHE A 43 23.30 13.17 -22.15
C PHE A 43 24.12 13.38 -23.42
N TYR A 44 24.93 12.40 -23.81
CA TYR A 44 25.75 12.45 -25.03
C TYR A 44 25.40 11.28 -25.98
N PRO A 45 24.14 11.18 -26.44
CA PRO A 45 23.76 10.14 -27.39
C PRO A 45 24.38 10.42 -28.76
N LEU A 46 24.60 9.37 -29.54
CA LEU A 46 24.77 9.54 -30.97
C LEU A 46 23.46 10.08 -31.53
N GLY A 47 23.50 11.29 -32.10
CA GLY A 47 22.33 11.89 -32.72
C GLY A 47 21.77 10.96 -33.81
N ARG A 48 20.44 10.82 -33.86
CA ARG A 48 19.82 10.14 -35.01
C ARG A 48 20.24 10.87 -36.28
N ASN A 49 20.67 10.10 -37.29
CA ASN A 49 20.87 10.65 -38.60
C ASN A 49 19.49 11.05 -39.18
N ASN A 50 19.18 12.34 -39.06
CA ASN A 50 17.96 12.93 -39.62
C ASN A 50 18.17 13.45 -41.05
N VAL A 51 19.31 13.15 -41.69
CA VAL A 51 19.51 13.45 -43.11
C VAL A 51 18.58 12.56 -43.91
N ARG A 52 17.56 13.18 -44.51
CA ARG A 52 16.67 12.53 -45.46
C ARG A 52 17.23 12.74 -46.86
N THR A 53 17.86 11.72 -47.39
CA THR A 53 18.31 11.73 -48.79
C THR A 53 17.14 11.35 -49.68
N SER A 54 16.81 12.20 -50.64
CA SER A 54 15.87 11.89 -51.71
C SER A 54 16.65 11.73 -53.01
N SER A 55 16.43 10.63 -53.73
CA SER A 55 17.07 10.36 -55.02
C SER A 55 16.05 9.75 -55.97
N SER A 56 16.05 10.19 -57.23
CA SER A 56 15.24 9.59 -58.29
C SER A 56 15.66 8.15 -58.63
N LEU A 57 16.87 7.74 -58.25
CA LEU A 57 17.37 6.35 -58.38
C LEU A 57 16.81 5.42 -57.30
N SER A 58 16.24 5.95 -56.22
CA SER A 58 15.65 5.19 -55.11
C SER A 58 14.13 5.19 -55.16
N PHE A 59 13.57 5.33 -56.36
CA PHE A 59 12.13 5.21 -56.59
C PHE A 59 11.70 3.76 -56.36
N ILE A 60 11.24 3.47 -55.15
CA ILE A 60 10.49 2.25 -54.85
C ILE A 60 9.06 2.54 -55.30
N SER A 61 8.62 1.93 -56.40
CA SER A 61 7.19 1.89 -56.70
C SER A 61 6.52 1.11 -55.58
N TYR A 62 5.81 1.80 -54.69
CA TYR A 62 4.82 1.15 -53.86
C TYR A 62 3.72 0.68 -54.81
N ASP A 63 3.72 -0.61 -55.13
CA ASP A 63 2.51 -1.25 -55.61
C ASP A 63 1.46 -1.02 -54.53
N GLN A 64 0.51 -0.12 -54.79
CA GLN A 64 -0.64 0.12 -53.92
C GLN A 64 -1.63 -1.05 -54.04
N ALA A 65 -1.12 -2.28 -53.93
CA ALA A 65 -1.96 -3.43 -53.71
C ALA A 65 -2.62 -3.24 -52.35
N LEU A 66 -3.86 -2.76 -52.38
CA LEU A 66 -4.76 -2.79 -51.25
C LEU A 66 -4.82 -4.24 -50.77
N SER A 67 -4.32 -4.49 -49.57
CA SER A 67 -4.57 -5.75 -48.87
C SER A 67 -6.08 -5.99 -48.86
N SER A 68 -6.53 -7.12 -49.44
CA SER A 68 -7.92 -7.56 -49.37
C SER A 68 -8.31 -8.07 -47.98
N GLU A 69 -7.37 -8.14 -47.04
CA GLU A 69 -7.65 -8.54 -45.67
C GLU A 69 -8.17 -7.35 -44.85
N PRO A 70 -9.38 -7.43 -44.31
CA PRO A 70 -9.91 -6.40 -43.43
C PRO A 70 -9.09 -6.40 -42.12
N VAL A 71 -8.21 -5.42 -41.96
CA VAL A 71 -7.56 -5.15 -40.68
C VAL A 71 -8.54 -4.40 -39.81
N ALA A 72 -9.05 -5.06 -38.76
CA ALA A 72 -9.86 -4.41 -37.75
C ALA A 72 -9.06 -3.28 -37.07
N PRO A 73 -9.60 -2.05 -36.96
CA PRO A 73 -8.97 -0.98 -36.19
C PRO A 73 -8.90 -1.36 -34.72
N GLY A 74 -7.70 -1.31 -34.12
CA GLY A 74 -7.57 -1.30 -32.65
C GLY A 74 -7.01 -2.56 -31.97
N ALA A 75 -6.53 -3.57 -32.71
CA ALA A 75 -5.83 -4.70 -32.09
C ALA A 75 -4.40 -4.28 -31.65
N THR A 76 -4.30 -3.55 -30.55
CA THR A 76 -3.03 -3.46 -29.83
C THR A 76 -2.75 -4.85 -29.26
N ASN A 77 -1.68 -5.51 -29.72
CA ASN A 77 -1.10 -6.66 -29.04
C ASN A 77 -0.51 -6.19 -27.70
N ARG A 78 -1.36 -5.85 -26.73
CA ARG A 78 -0.95 -5.77 -25.34
C ARG A 78 -0.84 -7.20 -24.88
N SER A 79 0.39 -7.65 -24.68
CA SER A 79 0.62 -8.84 -23.87
C SER A 79 0.10 -8.50 -22.47
N GLU A 80 -1.11 -8.96 -22.15
CA GLU A 80 -1.56 -9.11 -20.78
C GLU A 80 -0.69 -10.17 -20.12
N ARG A 81 0.55 -9.79 -19.80
CA ARG A 81 1.28 -10.48 -18.75
C ARG A 81 0.48 -10.19 -17.49
N ARG A 82 -0.47 -11.08 -17.19
CA ARG A 82 -1.06 -11.21 -15.86
C ARG A 82 0.11 -11.15 -14.88
N VAL A 83 0.20 -10.05 -14.14
CA VAL A 83 1.06 -9.97 -12.96
C VAL A 83 0.44 -10.95 -11.97
N LYS A 84 0.79 -12.24 -12.11
CA LYS A 84 0.49 -13.21 -11.07
C LYS A 84 1.29 -12.75 -9.85
N MET A 85 0.55 -12.56 -8.75
CA MET A 85 1.00 -12.18 -7.41
C MET A 85 0.80 -10.69 -7.09
N LEU A 86 -0.46 -10.32 -6.85
CA LEU A 86 -0.87 -9.00 -6.32
C LEU A 86 -0.75 -8.88 -4.80
N GLU A 87 -0.42 -9.97 -4.12
CA GLU A 87 -0.10 -9.91 -2.70
C GLU A 87 1.10 -10.82 -2.43
N ARG A 88 2.27 -10.19 -2.38
CA ARG A 88 3.44 -10.84 -1.78
C ARG A 88 3.22 -10.79 -0.28
N PRO A 89 3.41 -11.89 0.46
CA PRO A 89 3.50 -11.82 1.91
C PRO A 89 4.44 -10.67 2.29
N ARG A 90 4.07 -9.84 3.27
CA ARG A 90 4.97 -8.79 3.80
C ARG A 90 6.31 -9.47 4.10
N ARG A 91 7.30 -9.18 3.26
CA ARG A 91 8.68 -9.53 3.51
C ARG A 91 9.24 -8.41 4.36
N GLU A 92 9.92 -8.77 5.44
CA GLU A 92 10.86 -7.87 6.08
C GLU A 92 12.07 -7.72 5.15
N GLU A 93 11.92 -6.95 4.08
CA GLU A 93 12.97 -6.69 3.10
C GLU A 93 13.11 -5.19 2.92
N VAL A 94 14.15 -4.63 3.52
CA VAL A 94 14.57 -3.26 3.25
C VAL A 94 15.24 -3.27 1.89
N ASP A 95 14.53 -2.88 0.85
CA ASP A 95 15.05 -2.92 -0.53
C ASP A 95 16.10 -1.82 -0.81
N THR A 96 16.02 -0.72 -0.05
CA THR A 96 16.91 0.44 -0.17
C THR A 96 17.49 0.78 1.20
N ALA A 97 18.80 0.59 1.36
CA ALA A 97 19.52 0.90 2.59
C ALA A 97 19.73 2.41 2.77
N ALA A 98 19.89 3.16 1.68
CA ALA A 98 20.10 4.61 1.72
C ALA A 98 19.75 5.28 0.38
N TRP A 99 19.23 6.51 0.48
CA TRP A 99 19.01 7.41 -0.65
C TRP A 99 19.48 8.82 -0.29
N MET A 100 20.54 9.30 -0.95
CA MET A 100 21.09 10.64 -0.78
C MET A 100 20.79 11.44 -2.05
N PRO A 101 19.72 12.26 -2.06
CA PRO A 101 19.28 12.94 -3.28
C PRO A 101 20.26 14.03 -3.73
N SER A 102 20.93 14.67 -2.76
CA SER A 102 21.86 15.78 -3.00
C SER A 102 23.05 15.68 -2.05
N LEU A 103 24.20 15.25 -2.58
CA LEU A 103 25.48 15.21 -1.89
C LEU A 103 26.51 15.97 -2.73
N THR A 104 27.18 16.97 -2.15
CA THR A 104 28.19 17.75 -2.87
C THR A 104 29.58 17.31 -2.46
N THR A 105 30.44 16.99 -3.45
CA THR A 105 31.84 16.71 -3.17
C THR A 105 32.63 18.00 -2.95
N ASP A 106 33.62 17.93 -2.07
CA ASP A 106 34.52 19.04 -1.76
C ASP A 106 35.45 19.40 -2.95
N LYS A 107 36.37 20.34 -2.72
CA LYS A 107 37.34 20.76 -3.74
C LYS A 107 38.34 19.66 -4.12
N GLN A 108 38.49 18.65 -3.26
CA GLN A 108 39.29 17.45 -3.49
C GLN A 108 38.46 16.33 -4.14
N GLY A 109 37.20 16.60 -4.52
CA GLY A 109 36.31 15.66 -5.15
C GLY A 109 35.83 14.56 -4.20
N LYS A 110 35.85 14.78 -2.88
CA LYS A 110 35.44 13.79 -1.88
C LYS A 110 34.09 14.14 -1.25
N ALA A 111 33.29 13.13 -0.97
CA ALA A 111 32.11 13.25 -0.12
C ALA A 111 31.96 11.98 0.73
N TYR A 112 31.32 12.13 1.88
CA TYR A 112 31.06 11.05 2.82
C TYR A 112 29.58 10.99 3.14
N PHE A 113 29.05 9.79 3.28
CA PHE A 113 27.73 9.59 3.84
C PHE A 113 27.72 8.35 4.72
N THR A 114 26.86 8.39 5.75
CA THR A 114 26.71 7.32 6.72
C THR A 114 25.27 6.84 6.69
N PHE A 115 25.08 5.53 6.73
CA PHE A 115 23.76 4.93 6.80
C PHE A 115 23.74 3.73 7.75
N LEU A 116 22.55 3.36 8.21
CA LEU A 116 22.34 2.14 8.96
C LEU A 116 22.30 0.98 7.98
N MET A 117 23.18 0.00 8.16
CA MET A 117 23.16 -1.22 7.36
C MET A 117 21.91 -2.03 7.73
N PRO A 118 21.05 -2.42 6.77
CA PRO A 118 19.92 -3.29 7.07
C PRO A 118 20.39 -4.69 7.46
N ASP A 119 19.56 -5.39 8.24
CA ASP A 119 19.86 -6.75 8.71
C ASP A 119 19.79 -7.81 7.59
N SER A 120 19.33 -7.43 6.39
CA SER A 120 19.31 -8.29 5.22
C SER A 120 20.73 -8.69 4.81
N LEU A 121 20.98 -10.00 4.77
CA LEU A 121 22.25 -10.59 4.35
C LEU A 121 22.29 -10.71 2.83
N THR A 122 22.74 -9.65 2.18
CA THR A 122 22.77 -9.51 0.71
C THR A 122 24.01 -8.73 0.24
N ARG A 123 24.18 -8.65 -1.09
CA ARG A 123 25.09 -7.68 -1.71
C ARG A 123 24.32 -6.42 -2.06
N TRP A 124 24.74 -5.30 -1.50
CA TRP A 124 24.21 -3.97 -1.74
C TRP A 124 24.96 -3.30 -2.89
N ARG A 125 24.23 -2.78 -3.87
CA ARG A 125 24.77 -1.98 -4.96
C ARG A 125 24.65 -0.50 -4.63
N ILE A 126 25.79 0.17 -4.51
CA ILE A 126 25.88 1.63 -4.42
C ILE A 126 25.97 2.19 -5.83
N THR A 127 25.02 3.04 -6.22
CA THR A 127 25.02 3.73 -7.51
C THR A 127 25.09 5.23 -7.26
N ALA A 128 26.15 5.88 -7.75
CA ALA A 128 26.28 7.32 -7.73
C ALA A 128 26.12 7.87 -9.15
N ARG A 129 25.28 8.89 -9.32
CA ARG A 129 25.11 9.66 -10.56
C ARG A 129 25.27 11.13 -10.21
N GLY A 130 25.93 11.90 -11.05
CA GLY A 130 26.14 13.31 -10.72
C GLY A 130 26.61 14.16 -11.89
N MET A 131 26.72 15.45 -11.63
CA MET A 131 27.20 16.45 -12.58
C MET A 131 28.11 17.47 -11.88
N ASN A 132 29.10 17.99 -12.59
CA ASN A 132 29.91 19.11 -12.12
C ASN A 132 29.29 20.47 -12.51
N GLY A 133 29.92 21.57 -12.09
CA GLY A 133 29.47 22.93 -12.41
C GLY A 133 29.46 23.28 -13.89
N ASP A 134 30.20 22.56 -14.73
CA ASP A 134 30.25 22.75 -16.19
C ASP A 134 29.17 21.92 -16.93
N GLY A 135 28.31 21.21 -16.19
CA GLY A 135 27.30 20.30 -16.76
C GLY A 135 27.86 18.95 -17.23
N LEU A 136 29.11 18.62 -16.92
CA LEU A 136 29.70 17.33 -17.24
C LEU A 136 29.16 16.25 -16.28
N VAL A 137 28.51 15.24 -16.85
CA VAL A 137 27.91 14.15 -16.10
C VAL A 137 28.85 12.96 -15.89
N GLY A 138 28.63 12.24 -14.80
CA GLY A 138 29.34 11.01 -14.46
C GLY A 138 28.46 10.03 -13.68
N GLN A 139 28.80 8.74 -13.76
CA GLN A 139 28.21 7.71 -12.90
C GLN A 139 29.26 6.72 -12.43
N GLY A 140 29.07 6.18 -11.24
CA GLY A 140 29.90 5.15 -10.63
C GLY A 140 29.05 4.09 -9.95
N ARG A 141 29.62 2.89 -9.81
CA ARG A 141 29.01 1.78 -9.05
C ARG A 141 30.04 1.17 -8.13
N ALA A 142 29.61 0.85 -6.93
CA ALA A 142 30.37 0.08 -5.95
C ALA A 142 29.45 -0.95 -5.29
N TYR A 143 30.05 -1.91 -4.59
CA TYR A 143 29.32 -3.01 -3.97
C TYR A 143 29.79 -3.20 -2.54
N LEU A 144 28.86 -3.53 -1.67
CA LEU A 144 29.10 -3.84 -0.27
C LEU A 144 28.33 -5.10 0.10
N ARG A 145 28.94 -6.01 0.86
CA ARG A 145 28.26 -7.24 1.32
C ARG A 145 27.86 -7.08 2.77
N SER A 146 26.62 -7.43 3.08
CA SER A 146 26.14 -7.72 4.42
C SER A 146 26.10 -9.24 4.56
N GLU A 147 26.94 -9.81 5.41
CA GLU A 147 27.05 -11.24 5.60
C GLU A 147 27.31 -11.57 7.08
N LYS A 148 26.80 -12.73 7.51
CA LYS A 148 27.11 -13.33 8.80
C LYS A 148 27.68 -14.71 8.57
N ASN A 149 28.71 -15.08 9.34
CA ASN A 149 29.29 -16.42 9.29
C ASN A 149 28.34 -17.50 9.81
N LEU A 150 27.42 -17.08 10.69
CA LEU A 150 26.44 -17.93 11.33
C LEU A 150 25.16 -17.13 11.56
N TYR A 151 24.03 -17.62 11.04
CA TYR A 151 22.73 -16.95 11.20
C TYR A 151 21.59 -17.96 11.15
N MET A 152 20.40 -17.56 11.60
CA MET A 152 19.22 -18.43 11.62
C MET A 152 18.00 -17.81 10.94
N LYS A 153 17.10 -18.68 10.46
CA LYS A 153 15.81 -18.29 9.88
C LYS A 153 14.71 -19.19 10.39
N TRP A 154 13.64 -18.59 10.89
CA TRP A 154 12.40 -19.29 11.18
C TRP A 154 11.77 -19.83 9.88
N SER A 155 11.28 -21.06 9.91
CA SER A 155 10.73 -21.74 8.72
C SER A 155 9.33 -22.31 8.90
N MET A 156 8.67 -21.99 10.01
CA MET A 156 7.35 -22.54 10.36
C MET A 156 6.25 -21.48 10.27
N PRO A 157 4.96 -21.88 10.28
CA PRO A 157 3.87 -20.94 10.47
C PRO A 157 4.02 -20.13 11.76
N THR A 158 3.48 -18.92 11.76
CA THR A 158 3.38 -18.07 12.96
C THR A 158 1.96 -18.03 13.52
N VAL A 159 1.00 -18.59 12.80
CA VAL A 159 -0.40 -18.67 13.20
C VAL A 159 -0.85 -20.13 13.20
N TYR A 160 -1.46 -20.55 14.30
CA TYR A 160 -1.97 -21.89 14.57
C TYR A 160 -3.40 -21.82 15.08
N ARG A 161 -4.14 -22.93 15.05
CA ARG A 161 -5.43 -23.05 15.72
C ARG A 161 -5.26 -23.50 17.16
N VAL A 162 -6.16 -23.06 18.05
CA VAL A 162 -6.22 -23.58 19.43
C VAL A 162 -6.37 -25.11 19.40
N GLY A 163 -5.48 -25.79 20.10
CA GLY A 163 -5.40 -27.26 20.12
C GLY A 163 -4.32 -27.86 19.20
N ASP A 164 -3.76 -27.08 18.27
CA ASP A 164 -2.65 -27.53 17.44
C ASP A 164 -1.40 -27.82 18.30
N LYS A 165 -0.62 -28.80 17.86
CA LYS A 165 0.66 -29.17 18.46
C LYS A 165 1.76 -29.11 17.40
N PRO A 166 2.22 -27.90 17.05
CA PRO A 166 3.19 -27.73 15.98
C PRO A 166 4.54 -28.37 16.30
N ALA A 167 5.07 -29.12 15.33
CA ALA A 167 6.46 -29.56 15.34
C ALA A 167 7.33 -28.42 14.80
N ALA A 168 7.67 -27.46 15.67
CA ALA A 168 8.43 -26.29 15.26
C ALA A 168 9.89 -26.61 14.92
N GLY A 169 10.48 -25.76 14.09
CA GLY A 169 11.86 -25.89 13.64
C GLY A 169 12.34 -24.60 13.00
N LEU A 170 13.66 -24.49 12.85
CA LEU A 170 14.33 -23.37 12.20
C LEU A 170 15.51 -23.87 11.36
N PHE A 171 15.97 -23.05 10.43
CA PHE A 171 17.23 -23.28 9.73
C PHE A 171 18.34 -22.48 10.36
N ILE A 172 19.50 -23.11 10.56
CA ILE A 172 20.76 -22.44 10.88
C ILE A 172 21.70 -22.57 9.70
N PHE A 173 22.22 -21.45 9.23
CA PHE A 173 23.16 -21.37 8.14
C PHE A 173 24.55 -21.10 8.70
N SER A 174 25.49 -22.01 8.43
CA SER A 174 26.89 -21.91 8.85
C SER A 174 27.82 -21.80 7.63
N GLN A 175 28.81 -20.92 7.69
CA GLN A 175 29.90 -20.85 6.71
C GLN A 175 31.11 -21.74 7.11
N GLN A 176 31.07 -22.29 8.32
CA GLN A 176 32.08 -23.16 8.92
C GLN A 176 31.56 -24.60 9.01
N ASP A 177 32.46 -25.57 9.13
CA ASP A 177 32.14 -26.98 9.20
C ASP A 177 32.59 -27.60 10.53
N ASN A 178 31.73 -28.41 11.15
CA ASN A 178 31.98 -29.14 12.40
C ASN A 178 32.31 -28.28 13.64
N GLU A 179 31.90 -27.01 13.64
CA GLU A 179 32.05 -26.13 14.80
C GLU A 179 30.88 -26.30 15.79
N PRO A 180 31.15 -26.45 17.10
CA PRO A 180 30.10 -26.54 18.11
C PRO A 180 29.47 -25.17 18.34
N VAL A 181 28.14 -25.13 18.31
CA VAL A 181 27.35 -23.94 18.61
C VAL A 181 26.25 -24.28 19.62
N ALA A 182 25.81 -23.30 20.39
CA ALA A 182 24.70 -23.46 21.33
C ALA A 182 23.48 -22.68 20.82
N LEU A 183 22.36 -23.37 20.63
CA LEU A 183 21.06 -22.77 20.39
C LEU A 183 20.34 -22.61 21.74
N VAL A 184 20.03 -21.37 22.12
CA VAL A 184 19.24 -21.04 23.31
C VAL A 184 17.89 -20.53 22.85
N THR A 185 16.81 -21.17 23.29
CA THR A 185 15.44 -20.84 22.89
C THR A 185 14.62 -20.52 24.13
N LYS A 186 13.78 -19.48 24.07
CA LYS A 186 12.92 -19.04 25.17
C LYS A 186 11.48 -18.92 24.68
N PHE A 187 10.56 -19.54 25.39
CA PHE A 187 9.13 -19.46 25.09
C PHE A 187 8.31 -19.69 26.36
N ALA A 188 7.29 -18.87 26.59
CA ALA A 188 6.39 -19.00 27.75
C ALA A 188 7.12 -19.12 29.11
N GLY A 189 8.23 -18.41 29.28
CA GLY A 189 9.05 -18.45 30.50
C GLY A 189 9.99 -19.67 30.62
N ALA A 190 9.88 -20.66 29.73
CA ALA A 190 10.83 -21.77 29.65
C ALA A 190 12.02 -21.40 28.77
N GLU A 191 13.23 -21.66 29.25
CA GLU A 191 14.47 -21.57 28.49
C GLU A 191 15.01 -22.99 28.20
N MET A 192 15.47 -23.22 26.99
CA MET A 192 16.10 -24.47 26.58
C MET A 192 17.40 -24.20 25.82
N ARG A 193 18.46 -24.91 26.19
CA ARG A 193 19.77 -24.84 25.54
C ARG A 193 20.10 -26.19 24.89
N GLN A 194 20.47 -26.14 23.61
CA GLN A 194 20.88 -27.29 22.83
C GLN A 194 22.25 -27.04 22.19
N THR A 195 23.19 -27.96 22.40
CA THR A 195 24.48 -27.94 21.68
C THR A 195 24.31 -28.63 20.33
N LEU A 196 24.81 -28.00 19.27
CA LEU A 196 24.69 -28.45 17.89
C LEU A 196 26.09 -28.51 17.26
N THR A 197 26.30 -29.49 16.40
CA THR A 197 27.43 -29.54 15.48
C THR A 197 26.88 -29.31 14.09
N LEU A 198 27.26 -28.20 13.45
CA LEU A 198 26.70 -27.80 12.17
C LEU A 198 27.63 -28.19 11.03
N HIS A 199 27.06 -28.61 9.91
CA HIS A 199 27.79 -28.68 8.66
C HIS A 199 27.75 -27.33 7.94
N LYS A 200 28.69 -27.10 7.02
CA LYS A 200 28.64 -25.92 6.15
C LYS A 200 27.34 -25.90 5.33
N GLY A 201 26.69 -24.75 5.26
CA GLY A 201 25.41 -24.55 4.58
C GLY A 201 24.22 -24.56 5.54
N ALA A 202 23.06 -25.01 5.05
CA ALA A 202 21.80 -24.98 5.77
C ALA A 202 21.59 -26.23 6.62
N ASN A 203 21.32 -26.05 7.92
CA ASN A 203 21.06 -27.10 8.88
C ASN A 203 19.64 -26.93 9.42
N TYR A 204 18.78 -27.94 9.28
CA TYR A 204 17.44 -27.89 9.86
C TYR A 204 17.46 -28.39 11.31
N ILE A 205 16.96 -27.58 12.24
CA ILE A 205 16.93 -27.87 13.68
C ILE A 205 15.48 -27.91 14.16
N SER A 206 15.02 -29.08 14.58
CA SER A 206 13.72 -29.23 15.26
C SER A 206 13.79 -28.67 16.67
N LEU A 207 12.77 -27.89 17.05
CA LEU A 207 12.62 -27.39 18.41
C LEU A 207 11.78 -28.36 19.23
N THR A 208 12.23 -28.67 20.44
CA THR A 208 11.54 -29.57 21.38
C THR A 208 10.67 -28.81 22.39
N GLN A 209 10.53 -27.49 22.23
CA GLN A 209 9.72 -26.66 23.11
C GLN A 209 8.23 -26.98 22.95
N ASN A 210 7.50 -26.97 24.07
CA ASN A 210 6.06 -27.18 24.06
C ASN A 210 5.33 -25.88 23.65
N ILE A 211 5.03 -25.74 22.37
CA ILE A 211 4.36 -24.57 21.79
C ILE A 211 2.87 -24.88 21.63
N GLN A 212 2.05 -24.46 22.59
CA GLN A 212 0.59 -24.71 22.61
C GLN A 212 -0.23 -23.46 22.98
N GLN A 213 0.40 -22.29 22.98
CA GLN A 213 -0.25 -21.02 23.31
C GLN A 213 0.35 -19.88 22.50
N SER A 214 -0.34 -18.74 22.44
CA SER A 214 0.22 -17.52 21.87
C SER A 214 1.38 -17.02 22.73
N GLY A 215 2.42 -16.47 22.09
CA GLY A 215 3.58 -15.94 22.80
C GLY A 215 4.71 -15.54 21.87
N LEU A 216 5.71 -14.86 22.44
CA LEU A 216 6.95 -14.56 21.74
C LEU A 216 7.93 -15.72 21.95
N LEU A 217 8.33 -16.39 20.87
CA LEU A 217 9.45 -17.32 20.86
C LEU A 217 10.70 -16.55 20.48
N SER A 218 11.71 -16.55 21.34
CA SER A 218 13.03 -16.03 20.98
C SER A 218 14.05 -17.17 20.89
N ALA A 219 14.98 -17.02 19.95
CA ALA A 219 16.10 -17.93 19.78
C ALA A 219 17.39 -17.13 19.62
N GLU A 220 18.43 -17.54 20.33
CA GLU A 220 19.77 -17.00 20.30
C GLU A 220 20.74 -18.10 19.90
N LEU A 221 21.66 -17.78 19.00
CA LEU A 221 22.69 -18.69 18.55
C LEU A 221 24.02 -18.19 19.07
N GLN A 222 24.63 -18.99 19.94
CA GLN A 222 25.83 -18.63 20.68
C GLN A 222 27.01 -19.48 20.21
N GLN A 223 28.14 -18.84 19.95
CA GLN A 223 29.41 -19.48 19.63
C GLN A 223 30.51 -18.82 20.46
N ASN A 224 31.36 -19.63 21.11
CA ASN A 224 32.44 -19.14 21.98
C ASN A 224 31.98 -18.15 23.08
N GLY A 225 30.78 -18.37 23.63
CA GLY A 225 30.20 -17.52 24.67
C GLY A 225 29.66 -16.17 24.19
N GLN A 226 29.64 -15.91 22.88
CA GLN A 226 29.11 -14.70 22.26
C GLN A 226 27.86 -15.02 21.43
N VAL A 227 26.84 -14.16 21.49
CA VAL A 227 25.65 -14.26 20.63
C VAL A 227 26.05 -13.84 19.20
N GLN A 228 25.91 -14.75 18.24
CA GLN A 228 26.20 -14.52 16.83
C GLN A 228 24.96 -14.01 16.08
N ASP A 229 23.79 -14.53 16.45
CA ASP A 229 22.52 -14.16 15.85
C ASP A 229 21.36 -14.38 16.82
N SER A 230 20.29 -13.63 16.63
CA SER A 230 19.05 -13.81 17.40
C SER A 230 17.83 -13.52 16.54
N ILE A 231 16.76 -14.28 16.78
CA ILE A 231 15.46 -14.06 16.15
C ILE A 231 14.37 -14.06 17.23
N SER A 232 13.31 -13.31 16.98
CA SER A 232 12.09 -13.30 17.80
C SER A 232 10.88 -13.45 16.90
N THR A 233 10.07 -14.47 17.14
CA THR A 233 8.90 -14.81 16.33
C THR A 233 7.66 -14.78 17.21
N LYS A 234 6.70 -13.93 16.86
CA LYS A 234 5.39 -13.91 17.53
C LYS A 234 4.55 -15.06 17.01
N LEU A 235 4.19 -15.98 17.89
CA LEU A 235 3.30 -17.10 17.61
C LEU A 235 1.90 -16.77 18.11
N SER A 236 0.90 -17.04 17.27
CA SER A 236 -0.50 -16.75 17.54
C SER A 236 -1.33 -18.02 17.40
N PHE A 237 -2.02 -18.40 18.48
CA PHE A 237 -3.05 -19.42 18.47
C PHE A 237 -4.40 -18.72 18.39
N VAL A 238 -5.08 -18.90 17.26
CA VAL A 238 -6.41 -18.33 17.00
C VAL A 238 -7.49 -19.37 17.26
N ASP A 239 -8.61 -18.93 17.80
CA ASP A 239 -9.74 -19.81 18.07
C ASP A 239 -10.28 -20.43 16.77
N ASN A 240 -10.97 -21.58 16.89
CA ASN A 240 -11.65 -22.20 15.76
C ASN A 240 -13.01 -21.53 15.47
N SER A 241 -13.58 -20.87 16.47
CA SER A 241 -14.76 -20.03 16.32
C SER A 241 -14.40 -18.68 15.69
N TRP A 242 -15.37 -18.14 14.95
CA TRP A 242 -15.29 -16.77 14.48
C TRP A 242 -15.87 -15.86 15.57
N PRO A 243 -15.08 -14.92 16.13
CA PRO A 243 -15.65 -13.92 17.02
C PRO A 243 -16.66 -13.10 16.23
N VAL A 244 -17.82 -12.87 16.83
CA VAL A 244 -18.82 -11.94 16.30
C VAL A 244 -18.76 -10.71 17.16
N GLU A 245 -18.27 -9.62 16.58
CA GLU A 245 -18.24 -8.33 17.26
C GLU A 245 -19.66 -7.93 17.63
N GLN A 246 -19.87 -7.60 18.90
CA GLN A 246 -21.17 -7.15 19.39
C GLN A 246 -21.05 -5.77 19.99
N GLN A 247 -21.91 -4.88 19.52
CA GLN A 247 -22.01 -3.54 20.06
C GLN A 247 -23.29 -3.36 20.86
N LYS A 248 -23.15 -2.83 22.08
CA LYS A 248 -24.28 -2.47 22.95
C LYS A 248 -24.15 -1.04 23.45
N ASN A 249 -25.09 -0.21 23.03
CA ASN A 249 -25.17 1.18 23.49
C ASN A 249 -25.97 1.23 24.80
N VAL A 250 -25.38 1.77 25.85
CA VAL A 250 -26.04 1.95 27.16
C VAL A 250 -26.17 3.44 27.44
N MET A 251 -27.40 3.89 27.68
CA MET A 251 -27.67 5.25 28.16
C MET A 251 -27.49 5.27 29.68
N LEU A 252 -26.50 6.02 30.15
CA LEU A 252 -26.19 6.12 31.57
C LEU A 252 -27.12 7.12 32.25
N GLY A 253 -27.85 6.65 33.27
CA GLY A 253 -28.57 7.50 34.21
C GLY A 253 -27.80 7.70 35.53
N GLY A 254 -28.31 8.56 36.40
CA GLY A 254 -27.80 8.65 37.78
C GLY A 254 -28.07 7.36 38.56
N GLY A 255 -27.06 6.87 39.29
CA GLY A 255 -27.14 5.62 40.05
C GLY A 255 -26.46 4.43 39.35
N GLU A 256 -26.89 3.22 39.68
CA GLU A 256 -26.32 1.97 39.16
C GLU A 256 -26.90 1.62 37.79
N ASN A 257 -26.03 1.34 36.81
CA ASN A 257 -26.43 0.97 35.46
C ASN A 257 -25.90 -0.44 35.16
N ALA A 258 -26.78 -1.44 35.13
CA ALA A 258 -26.39 -2.84 34.94
C ALA A 258 -26.06 -3.15 33.46
N LEU A 259 -24.89 -3.75 33.22
CA LEU A 259 -24.47 -4.24 31.91
C LEU A 259 -24.41 -5.77 31.89
N MET A 260 -25.35 -6.39 31.18
CA MET A 260 -25.31 -7.83 30.91
C MET A 260 -24.48 -8.11 29.65
N LEU A 261 -23.45 -8.94 29.80
CA LEU A 261 -22.58 -9.45 28.73
C LEU A 261 -22.83 -10.95 28.54
N PRO A 262 -22.70 -11.48 27.31
CA PRO A 262 -22.72 -12.92 27.07
C PRO A 262 -21.63 -13.65 27.87
N GLU A 263 -21.87 -14.90 28.27
CA GLU A 263 -20.89 -15.70 29.04
C GLU A 263 -19.55 -15.89 28.32
N GLN A 264 -19.57 -15.90 26.99
CA GLN A 264 -18.38 -16.07 26.14
C GLN A 264 -17.74 -14.74 25.72
N ALA A 265 -18.19 -13.61 26.28
CA ALA A 265 -17.63 -12.30 25.95
C ALA A 265 -16.14 -12.24 26.34
N SER A 266 -15.30 -11.85 25.38
CA SER A 266 -13.87 -11.63 25.55
C SER A 266 -13.47 -10.33 24.85
N ASN A 267 -12.29 -9.77 25.14
CA ASN A 267 -11.79 -8.51 24.56
C ASN A 267 -12.71 -7.28 24.72
N ILE A 268 -13.44 -7.21 25.84
CA ILE A 268 -14.43 -6.15 26.10
C ILE A 268 -13.78 -4.76 26.18
N ARG A 269 -14.23 -3.82 25.33
CA ARG A 269 -13.82 -2.41 25.37
C ARG A 269 -14.98 -1.51 25.79
N LEU A 270 -14.80 -0.78 26.89
CA LEU A 270 -15.72 0.27 27.38
C LEU A 270 -15.24 1.64 26.90
N GLN A 271 -16.11 2.36 26.19
CA GLN A 271 -15.89 3.73 25.77
C GLN A 271 -17.02 4.58 26.33
N SER A 272 -16.75 5.84 26.67
CA SER A 272 -17.76 6.84 26.99
C SER A 272 -17.77 7.95 25.93
N SER A 273 -18.92 8.56 25.71
CA SER A 273 -19.12 9.65 24.75
C SER A 273 -20.26 10.55 25.24
N GLU A 274 -20.02 11.85 25.28
CA GLU A 274 -21.01 12.85 25.68
C GLU A 274 -21.56 13.58 24.46
N THR A 275 -20.79 13.60 23.37
CA THR A 275 -21.11 14.32 22.13
C THR A 275 -21.18 13.40 20.90
N PRO A 276 -21.98 13.73 19.87
CA PRO A 276 -21.98 13.00 18.60
C PRO A 276 -20.59 12.91 17.93
N GLN A 277 -19.74 13.92 18.12
CA GLN A 277 -18.38 13.95 17.59
C GLN A 277 -17.48 12.90 18.27
N GLU A 278 -17.64 12.69 19.58
CA GLU A 278 -16.92 11.64 20.31
C GLU A 278 -17.37 10.24 19.87
N ILE A 279 -18.67 10.04 19.62
CA ILE A 279 -19.17 8.79 19.05
C ILE A 279 -18.49 8.52 17.72
N PHE A 280 -18.49 9.51 16.82
CA PHE A 280 -17.88 9.36 15.52
C PHE A 280 -16.39 9.00 15.64
N ARG A 281 -15.64 9.72 16.47
CA ARG A 281 -14.20 9.44 16.71
C ARG A 281 -13.97 8.05 17.29
N ASN A 282 -14.81 7.61 18.22
CA ASN A 282 -14.70 6.31 18.86
C ASN A 282 -14.96 5.14 17.91
N ASN A 283 -15.74 5.36 16.84
CA ASN A 283 -16.01 4.38 15.80
C ASN A 283 -15.14 4.57 14.55
N LEU A 284 -14.25 5.56 14.52
CA LEU A 284 -13.50 5.89 13.32
C LEU A 284 -12.63 4.72 12.87
N ASP A 285 -11.97 4.04 13.81
CA ASP A 285 -11.15 2.86 13.50
C ASP A 285 -11.99 1.79 12.81
N ALA A 286 -13.19 1.45 13.32
CA ALA A 286 -14.09 0.47 12.71
C ALA A 286 -14.63 0.90 11.33
N LEU A 287 -14.86 2.20 11.13
CA LEU A 287 -15.29 2.74 9.83
C LEU A 287 -14.18 2.74 8.77
N VAL A 288 -12.93 2.58 9.20
CA VAL A 288 -11.74 2.66 8.36
C VAL A 288 -11.09 1.29 8.15
N ASP A 289 -11.13 0.43 9.18
CA ASP A 289 -10.67 -0.95 9.19
C ASP A 289 -11.69 -1.87 8.52
N GLU A 290 -11.80 -1.73 7.20
CA GLU A 290 -12.48 -2.72 6.39
C GLU A 290 -11.43 -3.60 5.68
N PRO A 291 -11.55 -4.93 5.65
CA PRO A 291 -10.55 -5.79 5.01
C PRO A 291 -10.71 -5.85 3.48
N TRP A 292 -11.84 -5.37 2.93
CA TRP A 292 -12.20 -5.55 1.53
C TRP A 292 -11.83 -4.33 0.66
N GLY A 293 -11.27 -4.58 -0.52
CA GLY A 293 -10.66 -3.57 -1.39
C GLY A 293 -11.48 -3.16 -2.63
N GLY A 294 -12.80 -3.37 -2.62
CA GLY A 294 -13.68 -2.99 -3.72
C GLY A 294 -13.91 -1.48 -3.82
N VAL A 295 -14.57 -1.02 -4.88
CA VAL A 295 -14.83 0.41 -5.13
C VAL A 295 -15.69 1.01 -4.03
N ILE A 296 -16.77 0.31 -3.62
CA ILE A 296 -17.65 0.79 -2.55
C ILE A 296 -16.87 0.93 -1.26
N ASN A 297 -16.13 -0.10 -0.84
CA ASN A 297 -15.37 -0.09 0.41
C ASN A 297 -14.30 1.01 0.41
N THR A 298 -13.56 1.16 -0.69
CA THR A 298 -12.55 2.22 -0.81
C THR A 298 -13.19 3.62 -0.73
N GLY A 299 -14.29 3.85 -1.45
CA GLY A 299 -15.04 5.11 -1.37
C GLY A 299 -15.64 5.36 0.02
N SER A 300 -16.18 4.32 0.65
CA SER A 300 -16.78 4.39 1.99
C SER A 300 -15.79 4.76 3.08
N ARG A 301 -14.49 4.46 2.93
CA ARG A 301 -13.44 4.91 3.86
C ARG A 301 -13.08 6.38 3.69
N LEU A 302 -13.17 6.91 2.48
CA LEU A 302 -12.81 8.30 2.23
C LEU A 302 -13.74 9.28 2.96
N ILE A 303 -15.03 8.98 3.07
CA ILE A 303 -16.00 9.85 3.76
C ILE A 303 -15.65 10.04 5.25
N PRO A 304 -15.55 8.99 6.10
CA PRO A 304 -15.21 9.15 7.50
C PRO A 304 -13.79 9.71 7.68
N LEU A 305 -12.81 9.32 6.85
CA LEU A 305 -11.47 9.92 6.92
C LEU A 305 -11.50 11.43 6.64
N SER A 306 -12.30 11.87 5.66
CA SER A 306 -12.48 13.29 5.33
C SER A 306 -13.11 14.07 6.47
N LEU A 307 -14.11 13.49 7.13
CA LEU A 307 -14.75 14.08 8.31
C LEU A 307 -13.79 14.14 9.49
N ALA A 308 -13.03 13.07 9.73
CA ALA A 308 -12.02 13.00 10.78
C ALA A 308 -10.95 14.08 10.58
N TRP A 309 -10.40 14.20 9.37
CA TRP A 309 -9.45 15.25 9.00
C TRP A 309 -10.01 16.64 9.30
N ARG A 310 -11.21 16.97 8.81
CA ARG A 310 -11.87 18.27 9.06
C ARG A 310 -12.13 18.57 10.54
N SER A 311 -12.25 17.53 11.37
CA SER A 311 -12.50 17.66 12.82
C SER A 311 -11.22 17.89 13.64
N LEU A 312 -10.04 17.74 13.06
CA LEU A 312 -8.78 17.92 13.77
C LEU A 312 -8.54 19.39 14.11
N ALA A 313 -8.17 19.66 15.36
CA ALA A 313 -7.75 20.98 15.80
C ALA A 313 -6.36 21.37 15.24
N ASP A 314 -5.45 20.40 15.11
CA ASP A 314 -4.10 20.59 14.59
C ASP A 314 -3.78 19.56 13.48
N HIS A 315 -3.49 20.10 12.30
CA HIS A 315 -3.18 19.32 11.09
C HIS A 315 -1.68 19.02 10.93
N GLN A 316 -0.84 19.37 11.91
CA GLN A 316 0.60 19.08 11.91
C GLN A 316 0.99 17.90 12.82
N SER A 317 0.05 17.39 13.61
CA SER A 317 0.27 16.25 14.50
C SER A 317 0.57 14.96 13.72
N ALA A 318 1.22 13.98 14.38
CA ALA A 318 1.48 12.66 13.79
C ALA A 318 0.17 11.98 13.32
N ALA A 319 -0.88 12.03 14.15
CA ALA A 319 -2.19 11.49 13.80
C ALA A 319 -2.82 12.19 12.58
N ALA A 320 -2.60 13.50 12.43
CA ALA A 320 -3.03 14.21 11.22
C ALA A 320 -2.29 13.68 9.99
N ASN A 321 -0.97 13.51 10.06
CA ASN A 321 -0.19 12.96 8.96
C ASN A 321 -0.65 11.54 8.58
N ASP A 322 -0.97 10.71 9.57
CA ASP A 322 -1.50 9.36 9.32
C ASP A 322 -2.85 9.42 8.59
N ILE A 323 -3.82 10.20 9.09
CA ILE A 323 -5.13 10.37 8.42
C ILE A 323 -4.96 10.92 7.01
N ARG A 324 -4.09 11.92 6.82
CA ARG A 324 -3.80 12.48 5.50
C ARG A 324 -3.25 11.41 4.55
N GLN A 325 -2.31 10.61 5.01
CA GLN A 325 -1.73 9.52 4.24
C GLN A 325 -2.81 8.50 3.86
N MET A 326 -3.66 8.11 4.81
CA MET A 326 -4.77 7.18 4.55
C MET A 326 -5.76 7.73 3.52
N ILE A 327 -6.09 9.03 3.56
CA ILE A 327 -6.92 9.66 2.53
C ILE A 327 -6.22 9.56 1.17
N GLN A 328 -4.93 9.93 1.10
CA GLN A 328 -4.17 9.91 -0.15
C GLN A 328 -4.06 8.49 -0.74
N ASP A 329 -3.82 7.48 0.10
CA ASP A 329 -3.72 6.08 -0.32
C ASP A 329 -5.05 5.56 -0.87
N ASN A 330 -6.17 5.86 -0.20
CA ASN A 330 -7.50 5.45 -0.65
C ASN A 330 -7.92 6.17 -1.95
N ARG A 331 -7.56 7.46 -2.10
CA ARG A 331 -7.78 8.19 -3.36
C ARG A 331 -7.00 7.58 -4.50
N LEU A 332 -5.71 7.30 -4.29
CA LEU A 332 -4.87 6.62 -5.28
C LEU A 332 -5.43 5.23 -5.62
N ARG A 333 -5.93 4.50 -4.61
CA ARG A 333 -6.56 3.20 -4.81
C ARG A 333 -7.82 3.31 -5.67
N LEU A 334 -8.70 4.29 -5.44
CA LEU A 334 -9.84 4.53 -6.33
C LEU A 334 -9.36 4.81 -7.77
N MET A 335 -8.34 5.64 -7.96
CA MET A 335 -7.79 5.88 -9.30
C MET A 335 -7.28 4.59 -9.98
N GLN A 336 -6.72 3.64 -9.22
CA GLN A 336 -6.31 2.33 -9.74
C GLN A 336 -7.49 1.42 -10.10
N LEU A 337 -8.64 1.60 -9.45
CA LEU A 337 -9.88 0.85 -9.73
C LEU A 337 -10.72 1.46 -10.85
N ALA A 338 -10.32 2.63 -11.37
CA ALA A 338 -11.03 3.30 -12.45
C ALA A 338 -10.79 2.58 -13.79
N GLY A 339 -11.88 2.14 -14.42
CA GLY A 339 -11.87 1.56 -15.75
C GLY A 339 -11.85 2.61 -16.87
N PRO A 340 -12.04 2.18 -18.13
CA PRO A 340 -12.13 3.08 -19.28
C PRO A 340 -13.16 4.20 -19.07
N GLY A 341 -12.78 5.43 -19.42
CA GLY A 341 -13.63 6.61 -19.20
C GLY A 341 -13.84 6.98 -17.73
N ALA A 342 -12.97 6.51 -16.83
CA ALA A 342 -13.04 6.71 -15.39
C ALA A 342 -14.38 6.27 -14.78
N ARG A 343 -14.88 5.13 -15.27
CA ARG A 343 -16.07 4.44 -14.78
C ARG A 343 -15.66 3.28 -13.90
N PHE A 344 -16.52 2.91 -12.96
CA PHE A 344 -16.19 1.94 -11.92
C PHE A 344 -17.09 0.71 -11.98
N THR A 345 -16.49 -0.48 -11.88
CA THR A 345 -17.20 -1.72 -11.55
C THR A 345 -17.05 -2.01 -10.05
N TRP A 346 -17.58 -3.14 -9.55
CA TRP A 346 -17.49 -3.51 -8.14
C TRP A 346 -16.04 -3.64 -7.63
N TRP A 347 -15.14 -4.14 -8.47
CA TRP A 347 -13.77 -4.50 -8.10
C TRP A 347 -12.69 -3.82 -8.97
N GLY A 348 -13.08 -2.86 -9.82
CA GLY A 348 -12.16 -2.21 -10.76
C GLY A 348 -11.68 -3.13 -11.89
N GLU A 349 -12.53 -4.07 -12.29
CA GLU A 349 -12.30 -4.98 -13.40
C GLU A 349 -12.57 -4.30 -14.75
N ASP A 350 -11.95 -4.82 -15.81
CA ASP A 350 -12.25 -4.41 -17.18
C ASP A 350 -13.70 -4.77 -17.52
N GLY A 351 -14.52 -3.76 -17.83
CA GLY A 351 -15.92 -3.94 -18.15
C GLY A 351 -16.68 -2.62 -18.26
N ASN A 352 -17.98 -2.73 -18.55
CA ASN A 352 -18.87 -1.58 -18.49
C ASN A 352 -19.08 -1.21 -17.02
N GLY A 353 -18.59 -0.02 -16.63
CA GLY A 353 -18.80 0.50 -15.29
C GLY A 353 -20.27 0.74 -14.97
N ASP A 354 -20.62 0.65 -13.70
CA ASP A 354 -21.96 0.92 -13.18
C ASP A 354 -22.09 2.41 -12.81
N ALA A 355 -23.17 3.06 -13.24
CA ALA A 355 -23.36 4.49 -13.02
C ALA A 355 -23.49 4.88 -11.54
N PHE A 356 -24.09 4.02 -10.71
CA PHE A 356 -24.21 4.27 -9.28
C PHE A 356 -22.85 4.15 -8.57
N LEU A 357 -22.08 3.09 -8.87
CA LEU A 357 -20.73 2.92 -8.34
C LEU A 357 -19.80 4.06 -8.78
N THR A 358 -19.91 4.46 -10.04
CA THR A 358 -19.13 5.57 -10.60
C THR A 358 -19.45 6.87 -9.88
N ALA A 359 -20.74 7.16 -9.68
CA ALA A 359 -21.18 8.32 -8.92
C ALA A 359 -20.72 8.31 -7.46
N TRP A 360 -20.80 7.15 -6.79
CA TRP A 360 -20.32 7.00 -5.41
C TRP A 360 -18.82 7.22 -5.28
N ALA A 361 -18.02 6.60 -6.15
CA ALA A 361 -16.57 6.74 -6.15
C ALA A 361 -16.15 8.20 -6.36
N TRP A 362 -16.77 8.88 -7.31
CA TRP A 362 -16.50 10.29 -7.58
C TRP A 362 -16.95 11.21 -6.44
N TYR A 363 -18.12 10.98 -5.85
CA TYR A 363 -18.58 11.73 -4.70
C TYR A 363 -17.64 11.56 -3.48
N ALA A 364 -17.16 10.33 -3.24
CA ALA A 364 -16.19 10.05 -2.19
C ALA A 364 -14.83 10.74 -2.41
N ASP A 365 -14.30 10.70 -3.65
CA ASP A 365 -13.06 11.41 -4.01
C ASP A 365 -13.23 12.93 -3.90
N TRP A 366 -14.41 13.46 -4.26
CA TRP A 366 -14.72 14.88 -4.11
C TRP A 366 -14.67 15.31 -2.64
N GLN A 367 -15.34 14.59 -1.74
CA GLN A 367 -15.30 14.89 -0.30
C GLN A 367 -13.87 14.88 0.25
N ALA A 368 -13.07 13.88 -0.13
CA ALA A 368 -11.67 13.77 0.23
C ALA A 368 -10.82 14.92 -0.29
N SER A 369 -11.06 15.35 -1.52
CA SER A 369 -10.34 16.44 -2.15
C SER A 369 -10.67 17.79 -1.53
N GLN A 370 -11.95 18.02 -1.20
CA GLN A 370 -12.37 19.19 -0.43
C GLN A 370 -11.72 19.21 0.96
N ALA A 371 -11.63 18.05 1.63
CA ALA A 371 -10.98 17.95 2.94
C ALA A 371 -9.49 18.31 2.89
N LEU A 372 -8.78 17.85 1.85
CA LEU A 372 -7.35 18.12 1.66
C LEU A 372 -7.03 19.48 1.02
N GLY A 373 -8.04 20.25 0.63
CA GLY A 373 -7.85 21.52 -0.10
C GLY A 373 -7.26 21.34 -1.50
N VAL A 374 -7.49 20.19 -2.14
CA VAL A 374 -7.02 19.92 -3.50
C VAL A 374 -7.94 20.63 -4.49
N THR A 375 -7.39 21.57 -5.26
CA THR A 375 -8.14 22.25 -6.33
C THR A 375 -8.42 21.27 -7.47
N GLN A 376 -9.67 21.20 -7.93
CA GLN A 376 -10.10 20.30 -8.99
C GLN A 376 -10.76 21.08 -10.12
N GLN A 377 -10.53 20.61 -11.35
CA GLN A 377 -11.14 21.17 -12.54
C GLN A 377 -12.60 20.69 -12.64
N PRO A 378 -13.58 21.55 -12.97
CA PRO A 378 -14.99 21.16 -13.06
C PRO A 378 -15.26 19.98 -14.01
N GLU A 379 -14.48 19.87 -15.09
CA GLU A 379 -14.60 18.82 -16.11
C GLU A 379 -14.27 17.43 -15.56
N TYR A 380 -13.52 17.35 -14.45
CA TYR A 380 -13.12 16.10 -13.82
C TYR A 380 -14.33 15.26 -13.37
N TRP A 381 -15.44 15.92 -13.01
CA TRP A 381 -16.67 15.28 -12.53
C TRP A 381 -17.65 14.92 -13.64
N GLN A 382 -17.35 15.30 -14.88
CA GLN A 382 -18.25 15.05 -16.02
C GLN A 382 -18.47 13.54 -16.24
N HIS A 383 -17.46 12.71 -15.93
CA HIS A 383 -17.56 11.25 -16.01
C HIS A 383 -18.70 10.66 -15.17
N MET A 384 -19.03 11.27 -14.02
CA MET A 384 -20.19 10.89 -13.21
C MET A 384 -21.50 11.17 -13.94
N LEU A 385 -21.64 12.37 -14.52
CA LEU A 385 -22.86 12.78 -15.24
C LEU A 385 -23.04 12.01 -16.54
N ASP A 386 -21.96 11.74 -17.27
CA ASP A 386 -21.99 10.96 -18.51
C ASP A 386 -22.43 9.52 -18.23
N SER A 387 -21.87 8.91 -17.17
CA SER A 387 -22.26 7.56 -16.75
C SER A 387 -23.72 7.50 -16.33
N TYR A 388 -24.18 8.51 -15.56
CA TYR A 388 -25.59 8.65 -15.21
C TYR A 388 -26.48 8.78 -16.45
N ALA A 389 -26.15 9.69 -17.37
CA ALA A 389 -26.97 9.94 -18.55
C ALA A 389 -27.14 8.69 -19.43
N GLU A 390 -26.11 7.85 -19.55
CA GLU A 390 -26.15 6.62 -20.34
C GLU A 390 -27.00 5.51 -19.70
N GLN A 391 -27.06 5.45 -18.36
CA GLN A 391 -27.65 4.31 -17.64
C GLN A 391 -28.91 4.65 -16.83
N ALA A 392 -29.26 5.94 -16.70
CA ALA A 392 -30.33 6.42 -15.81
C ALA A 392 -31.68 5.72 -16.05
N ASP A 393 -32.01 5.36 -17.29
CA ASP A 393 -33.28 4.70 -17.61
C ASP A 393 -33.37 3.28 -17.04
N ASN A 394 -32.23 2.63 -16.84
CA ASN A 394 -32.13 1.27 -16.29
C ASN A 394 -31.85 1.26 -14.78
N MET A 395 -31.62 2.42 -14.16
CA MET A 395 -31.29 2.53 -12.74
C MET A 395 -32.55 2.51 -11.85
N PRO A 396 -32.50 1.85 -10.68
CA PRO A 396 -33.52 2.00 -9.64
C PRO A 396 -33.74 3.47 -9.26
N LEU A 397 -34.98 3.84 -8.97
CA LEU A 397 -35.34 5.23 -8.68
C LEU A 397 -34.55 5.84 -7.51
N LEU A 398 -34.31 5.05 -6.45
CA LEU A 398 -33.50 5.49 -5.31
C LEU A 398 -32.05 5.78 -5.72
N HIS A 399 -31.44 4.93 -6.56
CA HIS A 399 -30.08 5.17 -7.05
C HIS A 399 -30.03 6.45 -7.86
N ARG A 400 -31.03 6.69 -8.72
CA ARG A 400 -31.10 7.92 -9.51
C ARG A 400 -31.19 9.16 -8.62
N ALA A 401 -32.03 9.12 -7.59
CA ALA A 401 -32.18 10.22 -6.64
C ALA A 401 -30.88 10.50 -5.87
N LEU A 402 -30.19 9.45 -5.42
CA LEU A 402 -28.91 9.58 -4.69
C LEU A 402 -27.81 10.19 -5.58
N VAL A 403 -27.66 9.71 -6.82
CA VAL A 403 -26.66 10.27 -7.75
C VAL A 403 -26.90 11.75 -8.02
N LEU A 404 -28.16 12.14 -8.21
CA LEU A 404 -28.51 13.55 -8.44
C LEU A 404 -28.32 14.42 -7.19
N ALA A 405 -28.59 13.87 -5.99
CA ALA A 405 -28.32 14.57 -4.74
C ALA A 405 -26.81 14.85 -4.56
N TRP A 406 -25.96 13.85 -4.81
CA TRP A 406 -24.51 14.04 -4.79
C TRP A 406 -24.04 15.04 -5.84
N ALA A 407 -24.57 14.97 -7.07
CA ALA A 407 -24.25 15.92 -8.12
C ALA A 407 -24.62 17.37 -7.72
N GLN A 408 -25.74 17.55 -7.01
CA GLN A 408 -26.16 18.85 -6.49
C GLN A 408 -25.21 19.35 -5.39
N GLU A 409 -24.81 18.50 -4.44
CA GLU A 409 -23.82 18.86 -3.40
C GLU A 409 -22.46 19.24 -4.00
N MET A 410 -22.07 18.56 -5.08
CA MET A 410 -20.86 18.85 -5.85
C MET A 410 -20.99 20.10 -6.74
N ASN A 411 -22.15 20.79 -6.75
CA ASN A 411 -22.47 21.93 -7.61
C ASN A 411 -22.38 21.64 -9.12
N LEU A 412 -22.71 20.42 -9.54
CA LEU A 412 -22.72 20.02 -10.95
C LEU A 412 -24.01 20.44 -11.68
N PRO A 413 -23.97 20.65 -13.00
CA PRO A 413 -25.13 21.09 -13.79
C PRO A 413 -26.18 19.97 -13.97
N CYS A 414 -26.99 19.72 -12.94
CA CYS A 414 -27.96 18.62 -12.89
C CYS A 414 -29.45 19.05 -12.98
N LYS A 415 -29.76 20.33 -13.18
CA LYS A 415 -31.14 20.86 -13.12
C LYS A 415 -32.14 20.15 -14.06
N THR A 416 -31.72 19.87 -15.29
CA THR A 416 -32.58 19.17 -16.28
C THR A 416 -32.77 17.70 -15.92
N LEU A 417 -31.73 17.06 -15.37
CA LEU A 417 -31.77 15.67 -14.91
C LEU A 417 -32.68 15.52 -13.67
N LEU A 418 -32.64 16.49 -12.75
CA LEU A 418 -33.54 16.56 -11.58
C LEU A 418 -35.01 16.62 -12.01
N LYS A 419 -35.35 17.47 -12.97
CA LYS A 419 -36.72 17.54 -13.52
C LYS A 419 -37.20 16.20 -14.08
N GLY A 420 -36.33 15.49 -14.82
CA GLY A 420 -36.65 14.14 -15.32
C GLY A 420 -36.81 13.10 -14.21
N GLY A 421 -36.08 13.24 -13.11
CA GLY A 421 -36.25 12.45 -11.89
C GLY A 421 -37.60 12.70 -11.21
N ASP A 422 -37.97 13.96 -11.02
CA ASP A 422 -39.25 14.37 -10.41
C ASP A 422 -40.45 13.84 -11.22
N GLU A 423 -40.38 13.92 -12.55
CA GLU A 423 -41.40 13.35 -13.44
C GLU A 423 -41.51 11.82 -13.29
N ALA A 424 -40.40 11.11 -13.11
CA ALA A 424 -40.41 9.66 -12.88
C ALA A 424 -40.99 9.28 -11.51
N ILE A 425 -40.72 10.07 -10.46
CA ILE A 425 -41.33 9.92 -9.14
C ILE A 425 -42.84 10.18 -9.22
N ALA A 426 -43.25 11.27 -9.87
CA ALA A 426 -44.65 11.65 -10.03
C ALA A 426 -45.46 10.58 -10.80
N ARG A 427 -44.86 9.95 -11.82
CA ARG A 427 -45.48 8.84 -12.56
C ARG A 427 -45.74 7.61 -11.67
N ARG A 428 -44.88 7.32 -10.68
CA ARG A 428 -45.08 6.23 -9.71
C ARG A 428 -46.00 6.61 -8.54
N GLY A 429 -46.05 7.88 -8.17
CA GLY A 429 -46.87 8.42 -7.08
C GLY A 429 -48.39 8.40 -7.33
N THR A 430 -48.85 7.94 -8.49
CA THR A 430 -50.28 7.70 -8.76
C THR A 430 -50.79 6.38 -8.17
N GLY A 431 -49.93 5.58 -7.50
CA GLY A 431 -50.33 4.42 -6.70
C GLY A 431 -49.76 4.50 -5.27
N ALA A 432 -50.62 4.84 -4.31
CA ALA A 432 -50.43 4.83 -2.85
C ALA A 432 -49.40 5.82 -2.25
N GLU A 433 -49.90 6.77 -1.44
CA GLU A 433 -49.12 7.67 -0.59
C GLU A 433 -48.21 6.91 0.39
N LEU A 434 -46.90 7.00 0.21
CA LEU A 434 -45.93 6.69 1.26
C LEU A 434 -45.75 7.92 2.16
N LYS A 435 -46.48 7.95 3.29
CA LYS A 435 -46.25 8.95 4.36
C LYS A 435 -44.97 8.60 5.13
N MET A 436 -43.84 9.16 4.71
CA MET A 436 -42.60 9.15 5.51
C MET A 436 -42.73 10.16 6.66
N LYS A 437 -42.87 9.67 7.90
CA LYS A 437 -42.69 10.47 9.12
C LYS A 437 -41.21 10.41 9.50
N ILE A 438 -40.46 11.48 9.23
CA ILE A 438 -39.11 11.66 9.77
C ILE A 438 -39.26 12.25 11.17
N SER A 439 -38.91 11.47 12.20
CA SER A 439 -38.82 11.93 13.59
C SER A 439 -37.36 12.14 13.94
N LEU A 440 -36.91 13.39 14.00
CA LEU A 440 -35.56 13.75 14.46
C LEU A 440 -35.57 13.76 16.00
N ARG A 441 -35.08 12.68 16.62
CA ARG A 441 -34.67 12.71 18.03
C ARG A 441 -33.21 13.13 18.10
N LYS A 442 -32.91 14.18 18.89
CA LYS A 442 -31.54 14.46 19.35
C LYS A 442 -31.07 13.26 20.17
N THR A 443 -29.91 12.70 19.86
CA THR A 443 -29.35 11.57 20.61
C THR A 443 -27.86 11.83 20.84
N SER A 444 -27.48 11.93 22.11
CA SER A 444 -26.12 11.60 22.56
C SER A 444 -26.12 10.09 22.76
N ALA A 445 -25.29 9.37 22.01
CA ALA A 445 -25.10 7.93 22.17
C ALA A 445 -23.67 7.66 22.62
N ILE A 446 -23.41 6.46 23.14
CA ILE A 446 -22.08 5.93 23.43
C ILE A 446 -22.03 4.60 22.72
N SER A 447 -21.01 4.41 21.88
CA SER A 447 -20.73 3.16 21.19
C SER A 447 -19.69 2.37 21.97
N MET A 448 -19.90 1.07 22.12
CA MET A 448 -18.88 0.12 22.58
C MET A 448 -18.90 -1.07 21.66
N THR A 449 -17.78 -1.34 20.99
CA THR A 449 -17.51 -2.60 20.31
C THR A 449 -16.86 -3.59 21.30
N ALA A 450 -17.45 -4.77 21.44
CA ALA A 450 -16.92 -5.90 22.23
C ALA A 450 -16.44 -7.01 21.30
#